data_AF-A0A6N7Y2W2-F1
#
_entry.id   AF-A0A6N7Y2W2-F1
#
_cell.length_a   1.000
_cell.length_b   1.000
_cell.length_c   1.000
_cell.angle_alpha   90.00
_cell.angle_beta   90.00
_cell.angle_gamma   90.00
#
_symmetry.space_group_name_H-M   'P 1'
#
loop_
_entity.id
_entity.type
_entity.pdbx_description
1 polymer ?
#
loop_
_entity_poly.entity_id
_entity_poly.type
_entity_poly.pdbx_seq_one_letter_code
_entity_poly.pdbx_strand_id
1 'polypeptide(L)' 'MNEQRDMFSIININNKNPDSDIPKDVKLRPKELWCPYCSKPVIFIKDKELGVRKCPYCKVSDRDYNVKKINKKWL' A
#
# COMPACT_ATOMS: atom_id res chain seq x y z
N MET A 1 12.40 -12.14 -28.56
CA MET A 1 12.15 -10.73 -28.18
C MET A 1 12.64 -10.54 -26.76
N ASN A 2 13.67 -9.72 -26.54
CA ASN A 2 14.03 -9.31 -25.17
C ASN A 2 13.04 -8.23 -24.75
N GLU A 3 12.18 -8.52 -23.78
CA GLU A 3 11.39 -7.49 -23.10
C GLU A 3 12.37 -6.54 -22.41
N GLN A 4 12.56 -5.35 -22.97
CA GLN A 4 13.17 -4.25 -22.23
C GLN A 4 12.15 -3.80 -21.18
N ARG A 5 12.35 -4.22 -19.93
CA ARG A 5 11.51 -3.78 -18.81
C ARG A 5 12.07 -2.48 -18.25
N ASP A 6 11.25 -1.45 -18.24
CA ASP A 6 11.59 -0.17 -17.64
C ASP A 6 11.82 -0.31 -16.13
N MET A 7 12.86 0.33 -15.60
CA MET A 7 13.25 0.23 -14.19
C MET A 7 12.11 0.67 -13.24
N PHE A 8 11.32 1.68 -13.64
CA PHE A 8 10.21 2.18 -12.82
C PHE A 8 9.03 1.21 -12.76
N SER A 9 8.84 0.38 -13.79
CA SER A 9 7.82 -0.67 -13.79
C SER A 9 8.08 -1.76 -12.75
N ILE A 10 9.34 -1.99 -12.37
CA ILE A 10 9.75 -2.97 -11.35
C ILE A 10 9.53 -2.41 -9.93
N ILE A 11 9.61 -1.09 -9.75
CA ILE A 11 9.56 -0.46 -8.41
C ILE A 11 8.11 -0.21 -7.96
N ASN A 12 7.19 -0.04 -8.89
CA ASN A 12 5.76 0.20 -8.63
C ASN A 12 4.91 -1.06 -8.79
N ILE A 13 5.41 -2.20 -8.34
CA ILE A 13 4.65 -3.45 -8.39
C ILE A 13 3.50 -3.36 -7.38
N ASN A 14 2.29 -3.49 -7.93
CA ASN A 14 1.09 -3.76 -7.16
C ASN A 14 0.91 -5.28 -7.14
N ASN A 15 0.87 -5.87 -5.95
CA ASN A 15 0.52 -7.26 -5.80
C ASN A 15 -0.91 -7.46 -6.29
N LYS A 16 -1.11 -8.42 -7.22
CA LYS A 16 -2.45 -8.81 -7.68
C LYS A 16 -3.32 -9.31 -6.52
N ASN A 17 -2.68 -9.97 -5.55
CA ASN A 17 -3.31 -10.47 -4.34
C ASN A 17 -2.85 -9.65 -3.14
N PRO A 18 -3.75 -8.96 -2.44
CA PRO A 18 -3.41 -8.20 -1.24
C PRO A 18 -3.06 -9.13 -0.07
N ASP A 19 -2.09 -8.70 0.75
CA ASP A 19 -1.77 -9.40 1.99
C ASP A 19 -2.99 -9.50 2.91
N SER A 20 -3.15 -10.67 3.55
CA SER A 20 -4.20 -10.90 4.53
C SER A 20 -3.79 -10.49 5.94
N ASP A 21 -2.49 -10.56 6.26
CA ASP A 21 -1.93 -10.26 7.58
C ASP A 21 -0.59 -9.52 7.46
N ILE A 22 -0.24 -8.76 8.50
CA ILE A 22 1.07 -8.08 8.61
C ILE A 22 2.10 -9.14 9.02
N PRO A 23 3.25 -9.27 8.33
CA PRO A 23 4.30 -10.20 8.73
C PRO A 23 4.77 -9.94 10.16
N LYS A 24 5.05 -11.01 10.93
CA LYS A 24 5.36 -10.93 12.36
C LYS A 24 6.58 -10.06 12.69
N ASP A 25 7.52 -9.96 11.76
CA ASP A 25 8.77 -9.22 11.92
C ASP A 25 8.63 -7.73 11.60
N VAL A 26 7.47 -7.31 11.09
CA VAL A 26 7.20 -5.92 10.72
C VAL A 26 6.60 -5.17 11.90
N LYS A 27 7.33 -4.16 12.38
CA LYS A 27 6.82 -3.16 13.35
C LYS A 27 6.49 -1.86 12.63
N LEU A 28 5.21 -1.48 12.62
CA LEU A 28 4.77 -0.20 12.07
C LEU A 28 5.17 0.94 13.02
N ARG A 29 5.71 2.03 12.48
CA ARG A 29 5.97 3.27 13.24
C ARG A 29 4.67 4.05 13.44
N PRO A 30 4.62 5.01 14.38
CA PRO A 30 3.46 5.88 14.54
C PRO A 30 3.07 6.54 13.21
N LYS A 31 1.77 6.51 12.89
CA LYS A 31 1.16 7.02 11.64
C LYS A 31 1.43 6.19 10.37
N GLU A 32 2.25 5.15 10.44
CA GLU A 32 2.37 4.20 9.33
C GLU A 32 1.19 3.24 9.31
N LEU A 33 0.85 2.81 8.09
CA LEU A 33 -0.09 1.75 7.81
C LEU A 33 0.59 0.72 6.93
N TRP A 34 0.23 -0.54 7.09
CA TRP A 34 0.60 -1.57 6.15
C TRP A 34 -0.21 -1.44 4.86
N CYS A 35 0.46 -1.34 3.71
CA CYS A 35 -0.21 -1.40 2.43
C CYS A 35 -0.19 -2.86 1.91
N PRO A 36 -1.33 -3.56 1.87
CA PRO A 36 -1.38 -4.98 1.52
C PRO A 36 -1.07 -5.24 0.03
N TYR A 37 -1.17 -4.21 -0.81
CA TYR A 37 -0.85 -4.29 -2.24
C TYR A 37 0.63 -4.05 -2.53
N CYS A 38 1.40 -3.53 -1.57
CA CYS A 38 2.83 -3.27 -1.73
C CYS A 38 3.67 -4.09 -0.76
N SER A 39 3.03 -4.86 0.12
CA SER A 39 3.64 -5.59 1.23
C SER A 39 4.69 -4.79 1.99
N LYS A 40 4.37 -3.54 2.33
CA LYS A 40 5.30 -2.66 3.05
C LYS A 40 4.60 -1.61 3.93
N PRO A 41 5.27 -1.13 5.00
CA PRO A 41 4.82 0.01 5.78
C PRO A 41 4.88 1.28 4.95
N VAL A 42 3.80 2.07 4.95
CA VAL A 42 3.73 3.34 4.23
C VAL A 42 2.98 4.39 5.05
N ILE A 43 3.29 5.65 4.81
CA ILE A 43 2.47 6.77 5.26
C ILE A 43 1.56 7.15 4.09
N PHE A 44 0.25 6.99 4.26
CA PHE A 44 -0.71 7.41 3.25
C PHE A 44 -0.79 8.94 3.21
N ILE A 45 -0.63 9.50 2.01
CA ILE A 45 -0.54 10.95 1.79
C ILE A 45 -1.88 11.47 1.27
N LYS A 46 -2.34 12.61 1.78
CA LYS A 46 -3.60 13.22 1.33
C LYS A 46 -3.50 13.58 -0.16
N ASP A 47 -4.39 13.01 -0.94
CA ASP A 47 -4.68 13.39 -2.30
C ASP A 47 -5.52 14.68 -2.28
N LYS A 48 -5.04 15.73 -2.96
CA LYS A 48 -5.66 17.05 -2.96
C LYS A 48 -6.95 17.11 -3.79
N GLU A 49 -7.11 16.22 -4.77
CA GLU A 49 -8.25 16.22 -5.67
C GLU A 49 -9.42 15.46 -5.06
N LEU A 50 -9.16 14.27 -4.50
CA LEU A 50 -10.20 13.39 -3.96
C LEU A 50 -10.39 13.51 -2.44
N GLY A 51 -9.49 14.21 -1.74
CA GLY A 51 -9.55 14.39 -0.29
C GLY A 51 -9.31 13.11 0.55
N VAL A 52 -8.97 12.00 -0.10
CA VAL A 52 -8.62 10.71 0.54
C VAL A 52 -7.10 10.61 0.73
N ARG A 53 -6.61 9.75 1.63
CA ARG A 53 -5.17 9.49 1.72
C ARG A 53 -4.84 8.29 0.85
N LYS A 54 -3.80 8.38 0.03
CA LYS A 54 -3.38 7.30 -0.87
C LYS A 54 -1.97 6.82 -0.55
N CYS A 55 -1.72 5.55 -0.82
CA CYS A 55 -0.38 4.99 -0.80
C CYS A 55 0.48 5.71 -1.86
N PRO A 56 1.69 6.18 -1.52
CA PRO A 56 2.54 6.89 -2.48
C PRO A 56 2.99 6.00 -3.66
N TYR A 57 3.00 4.67 -3.49
CA TYR A 57 3.43 3.69 -4.48
C TYR A 57 2.25 3.21 -5.35
N CYS A 58 1.32 2.45 -4.77
CA CYS A 58 0.23 1.82 -5.53
C CYS A 58 -1.01 2.71 -5.73
N LYS A 59 -1.02 3.91 -5.14
CA LYS A 59 -2.15 4.86 -5.17
C LYS A 59 -3.47 4.35 -4.57
N VAL A 60 -3.48 3.18 -3.93
CA VAL A 60 -4.64 2.67 -3.19
C VAL A 60 -4.96 3.60 -2.03
N SER A 61 -6.27 3.79 -1.79
CA SER A 61 -6.79 4.62 -0.72
C SER A 61 -6.64 3.98 0.66
N ASP A 62 -6.44 4.79 1.71
CA ASP A 62 -6.53 4.36 3.11
C ASP A 62 -7.95 3.90 3.48
N ARG A 63 -8.94 4.21 2.64
CA ARG A 63 -10.32 3.75 2.77
C ARG A 63 -10.60 2.37 2.17
N ASP A 64 -9.63 1.81 1.43
CA ASP A 64 -9.76 0.49 0.80
C ASP A 64 -10.06 -0.60 1.84
N TYR A 65 -10.88 -1.58 1.45
CA TYR A 65 -11.33 -2.65 2.33
C TYR A 65 -10.16 -3.44 2.93
N ASN A 66 -9.19 -3.86 2.10
CA ASN A 66 -8.07 -4.66 2.56
C ASN A 66 -7.11 -3.85 3.44
N VAL A 67 -6.90 -2.57 3.12
CA VAL A 67 -6.10 -1.65 3.95
C VAL A 67 -6.73 -1.48 5.33
N LYS A 68 -8.06 -1.24 5.40
CA LYS A 68 -8.76 -1.12 6.69
C LYS A 68 -8.71 -2.42 7.48
N LYS A 69 -8.94 -3.54 6.80
CA LYS A 69 -8.95 -4.88 7.39
C LYS A 69 -7.64 -5.18 8.12
N ILE A 70 -6.53 -5.10 7.41
CA ILE A 70 -5.21 -5.49 7.93
C ILE A 70 -4.69 -4.53 9.01
N ASN A 71 -5.02 -3.23 8.89
CA ASN A 71 -4.60 -2.21 9.86
C ASN A 71 -5.56 -2.06 11.05
N LYS A 72 -6.61 -2.89 11.15
CA LYS A 72 -7.65 -2.83 12.19
C LYS A 72 -8.27 -1.42 12.30
N LYS A 73 -8.45 -0.74 11.17
CA LYS A 73 -9.02 0.62 11.07
C LYS A 73 -10.52 0.60 10.77
N TRP A 74 -11.22 -0.41 11.28
CA TRP A 74 -12.68 -0.44 11.30
C TRP A 74 -13.11 0.57 12.35
N LEU A 75 -13.55 1.74 11.88
CA LEU A 75 -14.41 2.61 12.67
C LEU A 75 -15.75 1.90 12.86
#